data_AF-A0A7S0I9Q6-F1
#
_entry.id   AF-A0A7S0I9Q6-F1
#
_cell.length_a   1.000
_cell.length_b   1.000
_cell.length_c   1.000
_cell.angle_alpha   90.00
_cell.angle_beta   90.00
_cell.angle_gamma   90.00
#
_symmetry.space_group_name_H-M   'P 1'
#
loop_
_entity.id
_entity.type
_entity.pdbx_description
1 polymer ?
#
loop_
_entity_poly.entity_id
_entity_poly.type
_entity_poly.pdbx_seq_one_letter_code
_entity_poly.pdbx_strand_id
1 'polypeptide(L)'
;PASSGRVSRVTAAPARRWAPSPGSRSRSFGTGPRAAPAPSASVAPADGFVPAIDAMRDTAGPTLFVSPAAASTAATRLSDPIADVAVDAWSVTGGTTLGAKFAGVETKLFQAGLLPYLVYLYFLGKDEARTPAASNFGARFLLLFVFATIPAGVVAKTRYGDILANVDVLHGTSESLLTVSNFLFAFGFATALADAAAEEGGDAGDESGDTLSTRRMSAPAALALLVGAAGAGSFALALGAQTAGLGPALHEPSNALSVPTWAVHVSSVTEWAIAMRLIYAHADVSGNKNWRNVSLAMTPFLASGLCACTFHLFYNSPSVSALVPLQALLTLLGNCACGVAAWS
;
A
#
# COMPACT_ATOMS: atom_id res chain seq x y z
N PRO A 1 -23.17 -62.42 -35.53
CA PRO A 1 -22.00 -61.64 -35.08
C PRO A 1 -22.42 -60.18 -34.81
N ALA A 2 -22.71 -59.81 -33.54
CA ALA A 2 -21.77 -59.13 -32.62
C ALA A 2 -21.11 -57.87 -33.26
N SER A 3 -21.07 -56.66 -32.69
CA SER A 3 -21.43 -56.13 -31.37
C SER A 3 -21.12 -54.61 -31.32
N SER A 4 -22.09 -53.81 -30.87
CA SER A 4 -22.02 -52.77 -29.80
C SER A 4 -20.97 -51.63 -29.76
N GLY A 5 -21.46 -50.43 -29.39
CA GLY A 5 -20.71 -49.34 -28.74
C GLY A 5 -21.46 -47.99 -28.83
N ARG A 6 -22.54 -47.75 -28.07
CA ARG A 6 -22.65 -47.11 -26.72
C ARG A 6 -22.22 -45.63 -26.66
N VAL A 7 -23.25 -44.77 -26.61
CA VAL A 7 -23.25 -43.35 -26.20
C VAL A 7 -23.24 -43.26 -24.67
N SER A 8 -22.45 -42.36 -24.08
CA SER A 8 -22.49 -42.06 -22.64
C SER A 8 -23.04 -40.66 -22.39
N ARG A 9 -24.19 -40.59 -21.71
CA ARG A 9 -24.70 -39.42 -20.96
C ARG A 9 -24.21 -39.55 -19.52
N VAL A 10 -23.71 -38.46 -18.95
CA VAL A 10 -23.44 -38.33 -17.52
C VAL A 10 -24.56 -37.52 -16.88
N THR A 11 -25.22 -38.11 -15.89
CA THR A 11 -26.22 -37.49 -15.00
C THR A 11 -25.69 -37.42 -13.57
N ALA A 12 -26.22 -36.47 -12.81
CA ALA A 12 -25.69 -35.91 -11.57
C ALA A 12 -26.02 -36.63 -10.24
N ALA A 13 -25.29 -36.20 -9.20
CA ALA A 13 -25.60 -36.11 -7.75
C ALA A 13 -25.43 -37.37 -6.86
N PRO A 14 -25.34 -37.28 -5.49
CA PRO A 14 -25.30 -36.11 -4.60
C PRO A 14 -24.20 -36.13 -3.48
N ALA A 15 -24.18 -35.02 -2.71
CA ALA A 15 -23.33 -34.70 -1.56
C ALA A 15 -23.51 -35.61 -0.32
N ARG A 16 -22.45 -35.75 0.49
CA ARG A 16 -22.51 -36.29 1.86
C ARG A 16 -21.83 -35.35 2.87
N ARG A 17 -22.61 -34.96 3.87
CA ARG A 17 -22.22 -34.33 5.14
C ARG A 17 -21.26 -35.25 5.92
N TRP A 18 -20.29 -34.64 6.61
CA TRP A 18 -19.56 -35.26 7.70
C TRP A 18 -19.95 -34.57 9.01
N ALA A 19 -20.40 -35.36 9.98
CA ALA A 19 -20.63 -34.98 11.37
C ALA A 19 -19.70 -35.84 12.26
N PRO A 20 -19.24 -35.34 13.42
CA PRO A 20 -18.26 -36.04 14.25
C PRO A 20 -18.94 -36.99 15.26
N SER A 21 -18.25 -38.08 15.59
CA SER A 21 -18.65 -39.00 16.67
C SER A 21 -17.76 -38.85 17.92
N PRO A 22 -18.29 -39.12 19.13
CA PRO A 22 -17.66 -38.83 20.41
C PRO A 22 -16.94 -40.05 21.04
N GLY A 23 -16.00 -39.80 21.95
CA GLY A 23 -15.37 -40.84 22.75
C GLY A 23 -14.67 -40.28 23.98
N SER A 24 -15.25 -40.58 25.15
CA SER A 24 -14.78 -40.18 26.48
C SER A 24 -13.63 -41.06 26.99
N ARG A 25 -12.80 -40.53 27.91
CA ARG A 25 -12.43 -41.20 29.17
C ARG A 25 -11.68 -40.26 30.12
N SER A 26 -12.24 -40.16 31.32
CA SER A 26 -11.75 -39.53 32.54
C SER A 26 -10.63 -40.30 33.23
N ARG A 27 -9.74 -39.60 33.96
CA ARG A 27 -9.12 -39.94 35.28
C ARG A 27 -8.09 -38.86 35.61
N SER A 28 -8.36 -37.96 36.55
CA SER A 28 -8.21 -38.02 38.02
C SER A 28 -6.86 -37.48 38.51
N PHE A 29 -6.97 -36.51 39.42
CA PHE A 29 -5.92 -35.77 40.13
C PHE A 29 -4.90 -36.66 40.86
N GLY A 30 -3.64 -36.20 40.89
CA GLY A 30 -2.59 -36.66 41.77
C GLY A 30 -1.60 -35.52 42.07
N THR A 31 -1.50 -35.15 43.34
CA THR A 31 -0.64 -34.11 43.91
C THR A 31 0.79 -34.63 44.16
N GLY A 32 1.83 -33.87 43.79
CA GLY A 32 3.24 -34.16 44.08
C GLY A 32 4.19 -33.10 43.50
N PRO A 33 5.43 -32.93 44.02
CA PRO A 33 5.88 -31.63 44.53
C PRO A 33 6.61 -30.71 43.54
N ARG A 34 6.49 -29.42 43.90
CA ARG A 34 7.07 -28.17 43.38
C ARG A 34 8.57 -28.26 43.04
N ALA A 35 8.91 -28.15 41.76
CA ALA A 35 10.25 -27.83 41.28
C ALA A 35 10.35 -26.32 41.00
N ALA A 36 11.39 -25.67 41.54
CA ALA A 36 11.66 -24.25 41.37
C ALA A 36 12.16 -23.96 39.94
N PRO A 37 11.69 -22.89 39.26
CA PRO A 37 12.26 -22.47 37.98
C PRO A 37 13.52 -21.62 38.18
N ALA A 38 14.47 -21.80 37.26
CA ALA A 38 15.75 -21.10 37.15
C ALA A 38 15.60 -19.57 37.01
N PRO A 39 16.61 -18.77 37.39
CA PRO A 39 16.52 -17.31 37.36
C PRO A 39 16.46 -16.79 35.91
N SER A 40 15.38 -16.07 35.64
CA SER A 40 15.16 -15.25 34.44
C SER A 40 16.12 -14.06 34.42
N ALA A 41 16.90 -13.92 33.36
CA ALA A 41 17.64 -12.69 33.06
C ALA A 41 16.65 -11.57 32.71
N SER A 42 16.55 -10.56 33.58
CA SER A 42 15.79 -9.33 33.33
C SER A 42 16.53 -8.49 32.30
N VAL A 43 15.98 -8.40 31.08
CA VAL A 43 16.34 -7.35 30.12
C VAL A 43 15.61 -6.09 30.56
N ALA A 44 16.36 -5.08 31.02
CA ALA A 44 15.83 -3.76 31.32
C ALA A 44 15.30 -3.10 30.04
N PRO A 45 14.16 -2.38 30.07
CA PRO A 45 13.76 -1.55 28.95
C PRO A 45 14.70 -0.34 28.87
N ALA A 46 15.24 -0.10 27.67
CA ALA A 46 15.95 1.13 27.37
C ALA A 46 14.91 2.26 27.20
N ASP A 47 14.62 2.96 28.28
CA ASP A 47 13.80 4.17 28.27
C ASP A 47 14.58 5.31 27.61
N GLY A 48 14.39 5.47 26.29
CA GLY A 48 14.80 6.65 25.53
C GLY A 48 13.64 7.63 25.43
N PHE A 49 13.32 8.34 26.51
CA PHE A 49 12.35 9.43 26.51
C PHE A 49 13.08 10.78 26.59
N VAL A 50 12.88 11.64 25.58
CA VAL A 50 13.25 13.06 25.63
C VAL A 50 11.96 13.87 25.73
N PRO A 51 11.70 14.61 26.82
CA PRO A 51 10.62 15.59 26.84
C PRO A 51 11.08 16.87 26.14
N ALA A 52 10.32 17.30 25.14
CA ALA A 52 10.41 18.62 24.57
C ALA A 52 9.63 19.62 25.45
N ILE A 53 10.33 20.70 25.81
CA ILE A 53 9.81 22.07 26.02
C ILE A 53 8.83 22.25 27.18
N ASP A 54 9.39 22.52 28.37
CA ASP A 54 8.92 23.65 29.20
C ASP A 54 10.00 24.03 30.22
N ALA A 55 10.54 25.25 30.12
CA ALA A 55 11.28 26.02 31.14
C ALA A 55 12.37 26.90 30.48
N MET A 56 11.97 28.02 29.90
CA MET A 56 12.86 29.18 29.78
C MET A 56 12.31 30.28 30.68
N ARG A 57 12.59 30.16 31.99
CA ARG A 57 12.45 31.25 32.95
C ARG A 57 13.57 31.13 33.99
N ASP A 58 14.41 32.16 33.98
CA ASP A 58 15.33 32.61 35.03
C ASP A 58 16.42 31.66 35.51
N THR A 59 17.68 31.99 35.18
CA THR A 59 18.73 32.20 36.19
C THR A 59 19.97 32.84 35.56
N ALA A 60 20.22 34.08 35.92
CA ALA A 60 21.49 34.77 35.73
C ALA A 60 22.47 34.34 36.85
N GLY A 61 23.73 34.08 36.50
CA GLY A 61 24.82 33.78 37.43
C GLY A 61 26.18 33.76 36.70
N PRO A 62 27.29 34.13 37.36
CA PRO A 62 28.24 35.08 36.78
C PRO A 62 29.39 34.47 35.96
N THR A 63 29.83 35.31 35.02
CA THR A 63 31.02 35.22 34.16
C THR A 63 32.32 35.11 34.94
N LEU A 64 33.15 34.10 34.62
CA LEU A 64 34.58 34.11 34.91
C LEU A 64 35.38 34.04 33.60
N PHE A 65 36.14 35.10 33.38
CA PHE A 65 37.07 35.31 32.27
C PHE A 65 38.28 34.39 32.41
N VAL A 66 38.66 33.70 31.33
CA VAL A 66 40.01 33.17 31.12
C VAL A 66 40.47 33.60 29.72
N SER A 67 41.58 34.34 29.67
CA SER A 67 42.21 34.82 28.43
C SER A 67 42.94 33.70 27.66
N PRO A 68 43.14 33.83 26.33
CA PRO A 68 43.61 32.75 25.48
C PRO A 68 45.14 32.71 25.40
N ALA A 69 45.73 31.53 25.56
CA ALA A 69 47.13 31.27 25.20
C ALA A 69 47.17 30.44 23.91
N ALA A 70 48.01 30.90 22.98
CA ALA A 70 48.17 30.40 21.63
C ALA A 70 48.57 28.93 21.58
N ALA A 71 47.84 28.15 20.79
CA ALA A 71 48.31 26.90 20.21
C ALA A 71 47.96 26.91 18.72
N SER A 72 48.97 27.22 17.91
CA SER A 72 48.97 26.96 16.47
C SER A 72 48.91 25.44 16.27
N THR A 73 47.84 24.94 15.68
CA THR A 73 47.78 23.57 15.16
C THR A 73 46.96 23.58 13.89
N ALA A 74 47.63 23.14 12.81
CA ALA A 74 47.13 22.78 11.48
C ALA A 74 45.66 23.15 11.18
N ALA A 75 45.48 24.05 10.21
CA ALA A 75 44.22 24.24 9.52
C ALA A 75 43.88 22.98 8.71
N THR A 76 43.41 21.94 9.41
CA THR A 76 42.57 20.92 8.81
C THR A 76 41.32 21.66 8.36
N ARG A 77 41.10 21.75 7.05
CA ARG A 77 39.80 22.18 6.52
C ARG A 77 38.77 21.24 7.14
N LEU A 78 38.07 21.72 8.17
CA LEU A 78 36.80 21.18 8.58
C LEU A 78 35.90 21.41 7.38
N SER A 79 35.81 20.39 6.51
CA SER A 79 34.67 20.26 5.63
C SER A 79 33.45 20.37 6.54
N ASP A 80 32.64 21.40 6.36
CA ASP A 80 31.38 21.55 7.07
C ASP A 80 30.63 20.20 7.02
N PRO A 81 30.31 19.55 8.15
CA PRO A 81 29.55 18.30 8.13
C PRO A 81 28.08 18.52 7.75
N ILE A 82 27.71 19.73 7.30
CA ILE A 82 26.36 20.12 6.88
C ILE A 82 26.23 20.09 5.34
N ALA A 83 27.19 19.47 4.63
CA ALA A 83 27.16 19.38 3.18
C ALA A 83 27.57 18.01 2.63
N ASP A 84 27.15 16.87 3.23
CA ASP A 84 27.10 15.59 2.47
C ASP A 84 26.32 14.41 3.12
N VAL A 85 25.18 14.66 3.74
CA VAL A 85 24.19 13.59 3.95
C VAL A 85 23.00 13.92 3.09
N ALA A 86 22.96 13.38 1.88
CA ALA A 86 21.73 13.33 1.12
C ALA A 86 20.66 12.73 2.03
N VAL A 87 19.69 13.55 2.46
CA VAL A 87 18.51 13.08 3.17
C VAL A 87 17.79 12.16 2.21
N ASP A 88 17.98 10.86 2.37
CA ASP A 88 17.30 9.88 1.56
C ASP A 88 15.81 9.96 1.86
N ALA A 89 15.02 10.63 1.01
CA ALA A 89 13.62 10.91 1.28
C ALA A 89 12.76 9.65 1.52
N TRP A 90 13.20 8.51 1.00
CA TRP A 90 12.43 7.26 1.02
C TRP A 90 13.02 6.18 1.94
N SER A 91 14.21 6.37 2.50
CA SER A 91 14.77 5.33 3.38
C SER A 91 14.08 5.25 4.73
N VAL A 92 14.08 4.05 5.29
CA VAL A 92 13.62 3.79 6.66
C VAL A 92 14.77 4.04 7.65
N THR A 93 14.56 4.91 8.64
CA THR A 93 15.52 5.18 9.72
C THR A 93 15.69 3.90 10.57
N GLY A 94 16.94 3.49 10.82
CA GLY A 94 17.25 2.25 11.56
C GLY A 94 17.59 1.04 10.67
N GLY A 95 17.47 1.17 9.35
CA GLY A 95 17.82 0.12 8.38
C GLY A 95 16.76 -0.97 8.25
N THR A 96 17.05 -1.97 7.43
CA THR A 96 16.21 -3.15 7.24
C THR A 96 16.72 -4.33 8.07
N THR A 97 15.82 -5.21 8.54
CA THR A 97 16.19 -6.48 9.20
C THR A 97 16.99 -7.44 8.31
N LEU A 98 17.13 -7.14 7.01
CA LEU A 98 18.00 -7.88 6.09
C LEU A 98 19.51 -7.64 6.38
N GLY A 99 19.84 -6.69 7.24
CA GLY A 99 21.19 -6.38 7.70
C GLY A 99 21.78 -5.14 7.03
N ALA A 100 22.88 -4.63 7.59
CA ALA A 100 23.48 -3.35 7.22
C ALA A 100 23.86 -3.22 5.74
N LYS A 101 24.17 -4.35 5.07
CA LYS A 101 24.49 -4.37 3.63
C LYS A 101 23.32 -3.98 2.73
N PHE A 102 22.08 -4.09 3.23
CA PHE A 102 20.86 -3.79 2.50
C PHE A 102 20.18 -2.50 2.99
N ALA A 103 20.81 -1.73 3.88
CA ALA A 103 20.26 -0.47 4.34
C ALA A 103 20.07 0.50 3.15
N GLY A 104 18.86 1.07 3.00
CA GLY A 104 18.54 1.99 1.91
C GLY A 104 18.36 1.33 0.53
N VAL A 105 18.33 0.00 0.46
CA VAL A 105 18.10 -0.71 -0.82
C VAL A 105 16.72 -0.39 -1.41
N GLU A 106 15.74 -0.15 -0.55
CA GLU A 106 14.38 0.26 -0.92
C GLU A 106 14.39 1.51 -1.81
N THR A 107 15.18 2.52 -1.45
CA THR A 107 15.32 3.76 -2.22
C THR A 107 15.90 3.48 -3.61
N LYS A 108 16.94 2.64 -3.68
CA LYS A 108 17.56 2.29 -4.96
C LYS A 108 16.60 1.51 -5.87
N LEU A 109 15.81 0.61 -5.29
CA LEU A 109 14.81 -0.16 -6.02
C LEU A 109 13.67 0.73 -6.54
N PHE A 110 13.14 1.65 -5.73
CA PHE A 110 12.14 2.62 -6.17
C PHE A 110 12.67 3.54 -7.28
N GLN A 111 13.89 4.07 -7.13
CA GLN A 111 14.54 4.89 -8.14
C GLN A 111 14.74 4.13 -9.46
N ALA A 112 15.23 2.89 -9.37
CA ALA A 112 15.38 2.02 -10.53
C ALA A 112 14.04 1.72 -11.22
N GLY A 113 12.95 1.70 -10.46
CA GLY A 113 11.60 1.50 -10.96
C GLY A 113 11.08 2.61 -11.87
N LEU A 114 11.64 3.82 -11.81
CA LEU A 114 11.16 4.94 -12.61
C LEU A 114 11.33 4.70 -14.12
N LEU A 115 12.50 4.23 -14.55
CA LEU A 115 12.75 3.99 -15.98
C LEU A 115 11.76 2.99 -16.60
N PRO A 116 11.56 1.77 -16.08
CA PRO A 116 10.59 0.84 -16.65
C PRO A 116 9.16 1.37 -16.55
N TYR A 117 8.83 2.20 -15.56
CA TYR A 117 7.54 2.87 -15.50
C TYR A 117 7.34 3.88 -16.64
N LEU A 118 8.36 4.67 -16.96
CA LEU A 118 8.31 5.59 -18.12
C LEU A 118 8.18 4.82 -19.44
N VAL A 119 8.83 3.67 -19.58
CA VAL A 119 8.66 2.78 -20.73
C VAL A 119 7.22 2.28 -20.82
N TYR A 120 6.63 1.85 -19.70
CA TYR A 120 5.21 1.49 -19.63
C TYR A 120 4.32 2.65 -20.08
N LEU A 121 4.51 3.88 -19.55
CA LEU A 121 3.72 5.06 -19.94
C LEU A 121 3.87 5.43 -21.43
N TYR A 122 5.06 5.24 -21.99
CA TYR A 122 5.31 5.48 -23.42
C TYR A 122 4.44 4.56 -24.28
N PHE A 123 4.46 3.25 -24.01
CA PHE A 123 3.63 2.30 -24.77
C PHE A 123 2.14 2.45 -24.50
N LEU A 124 1.76 2.76 -23.25
CA LEU A 124 0.38 3.04 -22.88
C LEU A 124 -0.19 4.27 -23.61
N GLY A 125 0.68 5.22 -23.98
CA GLY A 125 0.36 6.45 -24.71
C GLY A 125 0.14 6.27 -26.20
N LYS A 126 0.42 5.09 -26.76
CA LYS A 126 0.27 4.84 -28.19
C LYS A 126 -1.18 4.54 -28.57
N ASP A 127 -1.56 4.93 -29.79
CA ASP A 127 -2.91 4.70 -30.32
C ASP A 127 -3.25 3.20 -30.40
N GLU A 128 -2.26 2.36 -30.70
CA GLU A 128 -2.41 0.89 -30.77
C GLU A 128 -2.77 0.26 -29.41
N ALA A 129 -2.39 0.91 -28.30
CA ALA A 129 -2.76 0.44 -26.97
C ALA A 129 -4.27 0.57 -26.72
N ARG A 130 -4.95 1.50 -27.40
CA ARG A 130 -6.38 1.81 -27.18
C ARG A 130 -6.71 2.04 -25.70
N THR A 131 -5.82 2.74 -25.01
CA THR A 131 -5.97 3.12 -23.60
C THR A 131 -7.03 4.23 -23.48
N PRO A 132 -8.05 4.09 -22.62
CA PRO A 132 -8.99 5.17 -22.35
C PRO A 132 -8.28 6.44 -21.86
N ALA A 133 -8.72 7.62 -22.29
CA ALA A 133 -8.02 8.89 -22.01
C ALA A 133 -7.87 9.16 -20.50
N ALA A 134 -8.93 8.94 -19.71
CA ALA A 134 -8.88 9.08 -18.25
C ALA A 134 -7.89 8.10 -17.61
N SER A 135 -7.82 6.87 -18.12
CA SER A 135 -6.84 5.89 -17.63
C SER A 135 -5.41 6.29 -17.99
N ASN A 136 -5.20 6.77 -19.21
CA ASN A 136 -3.89 7.24 -19.65
C ASN A 136 -3.42 8.45 -18.82
N PHE A 137 -4.34 9.35 -18.47
CA PHE A 137 -4.07 10.46 -17.57
C PHE A 137 -3.78 9.99 -16.15
N GLY A 138 -4.62 9.11 -15.59
CA GLY A 138 -4.44 8.55 -14.25
C GLY A 138 -3.07 7.88 -14.08
N ALA A 139 -2.65 7.07 -15.07
CA ALA A 139 -1.31 6.50 -15.07
C ALA A 139 -0.22 7.58 -15.02
N ARG A 140 -0.30 8.67 -15.80
CA ARG A 140 0.68 9.75 -15.72
C ARG A 140 0.60 10.54 -14.41
N PHE A 141 -0.60 10.68 -13.84
CA PHE A 141 -0.83 11.37 -12.57
C PHE A 141 -0.07 10.70 -11.43
N LEU A 142 0.17 9.38 -11.48
CA LEU A 142 1.02 8.69 -10.50
C LEU A 142 2.43 9.30 -10.37
N LEU A 143 2.98 9.91 -11.42
CA LEU A 143 4.26 10.62 -11.32
C LEU A 143 4.18 11.79 -10.34
N LEU A 144 3.03 12.45 -10.22
CA LEU A 144 2.82 13.51 -9.22
C LEU A 144 2.94 12.97 -7.80
N PHE A 145 2.42 11.77 -7.52
CA PHE A 145 2.61 11.08 -6.24
C PHE A 145 4.11 10.84 -5.95
N VAL A 146 4.85 10.33 -6.94
CA VAL A 146 6.31 10.14 -6.82
C VAL A 146 7.03 11.46 -6.53
N PHE A 147 6.68 12.53 -7.25
CA PHE A 147 7.28 13.84 -7.03
C PHE A 147 6.90 14.46 -5.68
N ALA A 148 5.67 14.26 -5.20
CA ALA A 148 5.18 14.81 -3.94
C ALA A 148 5.77 14.09 -2.71
N THR A 149 6.04 12.79 -2.81
CA THR A 149 6.61 12.01 -1.69
C THR A 149 8.08 12.35 -1.41
N ILE A 150 8.83 12.86 -2.40
CA ILE A 150 10.22 13.31 -2.20
C ILE A 150 10.31 14.46 -1.18
N PRO A 151 9.68 15.64 -1.39
CA PRO A 151 9.72 16.72 -0.41
C PRO A 151 9.01 16.33 0.89
N ALA A 152 7.93 15.54 0.85
CA ALA A 152 7.28 15.05 2.06
C ALA A 152 8.25 14.21 2.93
N GLY A 153 9.01 13.31 2.31
CA GLY A 153 10.05 12.52 2.98
C GLY A 153 11.19 13.37 3.54
N VAL A 154 11.64 14.38 2.80
CA VAL A 154 12.64 15.35 3.30
C VAL A 154 12.09 16.10 4.52
N VAL A 155 10.85 16.57 4.48
CA VAL A 155 10.23 17.26 5.62
C VAL A 155 10.08 16.33 6.82
N ALA A 156 9.62 15.08 6.61
CA ALA A 156 9.54 14.07 7.68
C ALA A 156 10.88 13.91 8.41
N LYS A 157 11.98 13.75 7.66
CA LYS A 157 13.31 13.56 8.24
C LYS A 157 13.88 14.81 8.89
N THR A 158 13.74 15.96 8.23
CA THR A 158 14.39 17.20 8.68
C THR A 158 13.63 17.94 9.77
N ARG A 159 12.30 17.80 9.83
CA ARG A 159 11.45 18.49 10.81
C ARG A 159 10.95 17.57 11.93
N TYR A 160 10.66 16.31 11.62
CA TYR A 160 10.08 15.36 12.57
C TYR A 160 11.09 14.30 13.03
N GLY A 161 12.26 14.19 12.38
CA GLY A 161 13.29 13.22 12.74
C GLY A 161 12.91 11.77 12.46
N ASP A 162 11.87 11.54 11.66
CA ASP A 162 11.26 10.23 11.45
C ASP A 162 11.04 9.94 9.95
N ILE A 163 10.67 8.69 9.64
CA ILE A 163 10.31 8.25 8.30
C ILE A 163 8.95 8.82 7.90
N LEU A 164 8.76 9.03 6.59
CA LEU A 164 7.47 9.53 6.06
C LEU A 164 6.29 8.69 6.57
N ALA A 165 6.49 7.36 6.64
CA ALA A 165 5.52 6.38 7.15
C ALA A 165 4.99 6.61 8.57
N ASN A 166 5.71 7.37 9.39
CA ASN A 166 5.32 7.68 10.77
C ASN A 166 4.72 9.09 10.90
N VAL A 167 4.86 9.95 9.88
CA VAL A 167 4.31 11.32 9.90
C VAL A 167 2.96 11.32 9.21
N ASP A 168 1.92 10.92 9.94
CA ASP A 168 0.59 10.59 9.41
C ASP A 168 0.01 11.61 8.42
N VAL A 169 0.09 12.91 8.73
CA VAL A 169 -0.42 13.96 7.83
C VAL A 169 0.34 13.98 6.49
N LEU A 170 1.67 13.91 6.53
CA LEU A 170 2.50 13.92 5.31
C LEU A 170 2.32 12.60 4.54
N HIS A 171 2.21 11.48 5.24
CA HIS A 171 1.96 10.17 4.66
C HIS A 171 0.60 10.10 3.97
N GLY A 172 -0.48 10.35 4.71
CA GLY A 172 -1.85 10.23 4.22
C GLY A 172 -2.16 11.21 3.10
N THR A 173 -1.64 12.43 3.15
CA THR A 173 -1.78 13.39 2.03
C THR A 173 -1.02 12.92 0.79
N SER A 174 0.18 12.35 0.96
CA SER A 174 0.91 11.77 -0.16
C SER A 174 0.15 10.59 -0.77
N GLU A 175 -0.24 9.60 0.03
CA GLU A 175 -0.97 8.42 -0.42
C GLU A 175 -2.33 8.75 -1.05
N SER A 176 -2.97 9.87 -0.67
CA SER A 176 -4.22 10.32 -1.31
C SER A 176 -4.04 10.63 -2.81
N LEU A 177 -2.85 11.06 -3.23
CA LEU A 177 -2.53 11.25 -4.65
C LEU A 177 -2.50 9.92 -5.40
N LEU A 178 -2.05 8.84 -4.76
CA LEU A 178 -2.06 7.50 -5.32
C LEU A 178 -3.50 6.98 -5.46
N THR A 179 -4.36 7.22 -4.46
CA THR A 179 -5.80 6.92 -4.56
C THR A 179 -6.46 7.66 -5.73
N VAL A 180 -6.17 8.95 -5.91
CA VAL A 180 -6.69 9.72 -7.07
C VAL A 180 -6.20 9.14 -8.39
N SER A 181 -4.91 8.79 -8.47
CA SER A 181 -4.32 8.12 -9.65
C SER A 181 -5.06 6.81 -9.98
N ASN A 182 -5.22 5.94 -8.99
CA ASN A 182 -5.86 4.64 -9.14
C ASN A 182 -7.34 4.76 -9.52
N PHE A 183 -8.07 5.70 -8.91
CA PHE A 183 -9.44 6.00 -9.27
C PHE A 183 -9.56 6.42 -10.74
N LEU A 184 -8.77 7.40 -11.19
CA LEU A 184 -8.77 7.85 -12.59
C LEU A 184 -8.40 6.72 -13.55
N PHE A 185 -7.43 5.90 -13.15
CA PHE A 185 -6.99 4.73 -13.90
C PHE A 185 -8.11 3.71 -14.09
N ALA A 186 -8.77 3.30 -13.01
CA ALA A 186 -9.89 2.37 -13.04
C ALA A 186 -11.12 2.95 -13.75
N PHE A 187 -11.43 4.22 -13.49
CA PHE A 187 -12.59 4.92 -14.03
C PHE A 187 -12.60 4.92 -15.55
N GLY A 188 -11.47 5.22 -16.21
CA GLY A 188 -11.40 5.23 -17.67
C GLY A 188 -11.68 3.87 -18.32
N PHE A 189 -11.24 2.76 -17.71
CA PHE A 189 -11.60 1.43 -18.20
C PHE A 189 -13.05 1.09 -17.90
N ALA A 190 -13.57 1.49 -16.74
CA ALA A 190 -14.98 1.28 -16.40
C ALA A 190 -15.92 2.01 -17.37
N THR A 191 -15.58 3.23 -17.79
CA THR A 191 -16.37 3.97 -18.80
C THR A 191 -16.27 3.32 -20.16
N ALA A 192 -15.08 2.94 -20.61
CA ALA A 192 -14.89 2.30 -21.91
C ALA A 192 -15.68 0.99 -22.05
N LEU A 193 -15.73 0.18 -20.98
CA LEU A 193 -16.54 -1.04 -20.95
C LEU A 193 -18.06 -0.75 -20.96
N ALA A 194 -18.49 0.31 -20.26
CA ALA A 194 -19.89 0.70 -20.22
C ALA A 194 -20.37 1.24 -21.58
N ASP A 195 -19.54 2.03 -22.25
CA ASP A 195 -19.84 2.59 -23.58
C ASP A 195 -19.97 1.47 -24.62
N ALA A 196 -19.03 0.52 -24.63
CA ALA A 196 -19.10 -0.63 -25.54
C ALA A 196 -20.34 -1.51 -25.32
N ALA A 197 -20.75 -1.71 -24.06
CA ALA A 197 -21.98 -2.45 -23.75
C ALA A 197 -23.24 -1.72 -24.21
N ALA A 198 -23.23 -0.38 -24.23
CA ALA A 198 -24.34 0.42 -24.74
C ALA A 198 -24.43 0.36 -26.28
N GLU A 199 -23.29 0.33 -26.97
CA GLU A 199 -23.23 0.17 -28.43
C GLU A 199 -23.74 -1.20 -28.88
N GLU A 200 -23.34 -2.30 -28.22
CA GLU A 200 -23.86 -3.66 -28.52
C GLU A 200 -25.37 -3.79 -28.25
N GLY A 201 -25.90 -3.07 -27.26
CA GLY A 201 -27.34 -3.09 -26.92
C GLY A 201 -28.21 -2.19 -27.81
N GLY A 202 -27.62 -1.23 -28.52
CA GLY A 202 -28.34 -0.28 -29.39
C GLY A 202 -28.66 -0.82 -30.79
N ASP A 203 -28.00 -1.90 -31.21
CA ASP A 203 -28.23 -2.56 -32.51
C ASP A 203 -29.34 -3.64 -32.46
N ALA A 204 -29.79 -4.01 -31.25
CA ALA A 204 -30.96 -4.86 -31.05
C ALA A 204 -32.23 -3.99 -30.96
N GLY A 205 -32.90 -3.83 -32.10
CA GLY A 205 -34.05 -2.96 -32.29
C GLY A 205 -35.20 -3.10 -31.27
N ASP A 206 -35.90 -1.97 -31.15
CA ASP A 206 -37.24 -1.74 -30.61
C ASP A 206 -38.18 -2.95 -30.74
N GLU A 207 -38.39 -3.68 -29.64
CA GLU A 207 -39.67 -4.33 -29.35
C GLU A 207 -40.02 -4.16 -27.87
N SER A 208 -41.18 -3.53 -27.67
CA SER A 208 -41.96 -3.34 -26.45
C SER A 208 -41.87 -4.46 -25.40
N GLY A 209 -41.76 -4.09 -24.11
CA GLY A 209 -42.07 -5.04 -23.03
C GLY A 209 -41.62 -4.66 -21.63
N ASP A 210 -42.48 -3.93 -20.93
CA ASP A 210 -42.67 -3.90 -19.47
C ASP A 210 -41.55 -3.36 -18.55
N THR A 211 -41.87 -2.21 -17.96
CA THR A 211 -41.07 -1.41 -17.04
C THR A 211 -41.00 -2.04 -15.65
N LEU A 212 -40.05 -2.95 -15.46
CA LEU A 212 -39.37 -3.11 -14.17
C LEU A 212 -37.87 -3.28 -14.41
N SER A 213 -37.30 -2.28 -15.09
CA SER A 213 -35.85 -2.14 -15.23
C SER A 213 -35.29 -1.91 -13.83
N THR A 214 -34.83 -3.00 -13.21
CA THR A 214 -33.91 -2.96 -12.08
C THR A 214 -32.76 -2.08 -12.55
N ARG A 215 -32.72 -0.82 -12.10
CA ARG A 215 -31.69 0.15 -12.47
C ARG A 215 -30.34 -0.41 -11.99
N ARG A 216 -29.70 -1.23 -12.84
CA ARG A 216 -28.33 -1.66 -12.64
C ARG A 216 -27.48 -0.40 -12.74
N MET A 217 -26.74 -0.13 -11.69
CA MET A 217 -25.80 0.97 -11.67
C MET A 217 -24.77 0.76 -12.78
N SER A 218 -24.38 1.85 -13.46
CA SER A 218 -23.30 1.79 -14.44
C SER A 218 -21.99 1.40 -13.73
N ALA A 219 -21.09 0.71 -14.43
CA ALA A 219 -19.79 0.32 -13.86
C ALA A 219 -19.02 1.51 -13.24
N PRO A 220 -19.01 2.71 -13.84
CA PRO A 220 -18.41 3.90 -13.22
C PRO A 220 -19.12 4.35 -11.95
N ALA A 221 -20.46 4.30 -11.91
CA ALA A 221 -21.23 4.66 -10.72
C ALA A 221 -21.02 3.65 -9.59
N ALA A 222 -20.92 2.36 -9.92
CA ALA A 222 -20.58 1.31 -8.96
C ALA A 222 -19.16 1.46 -8.41
N LEU A 223 -18.19 1.78 -9.28
CA LEU A 223 -16.81 2.06 -8.87
C LEU A 223 -16.74 3.28 -7.95
N ALA A 224 -17.36 4.40 -8.34
CA ALA A 224 -17.38 5.62 -7.54
C ALA A 224 -18.04 5.40 -6.17
N LEU A 225 -19.12 4.62 -6.11
CA LEU A 225 -19.78 4.26 -4.85
C LEU A 225 -18.96 3.30 -4.00
N LEU A 226 -18.25 2.35 -4.60
CA LEU A 226 -17.42 1.38 -3.86
C LEU A 226 -16.17 2.06 -3.29
N VAL A 227 -15.51 2.91 -4.07
CA VAL A 227 -14.39 3.76 -3.62
C VAL A 227 -14.85 4.76 -2.57
N GLY A 228 -15.96 5.46 -2.83
CA GLY A 228 -16.56 6.39 -1.89
C GLY A 228 -16.96 5.71 -0.58
N ALA A 229 -17.55 4.52 -0.62
CA ALA A 229 -17.93 3.76 0.58
C ALA A 229 -16.72 3.21 1.33
N ALA A 230 -15.65 2.78 0.65
CA ALA A 230 -14.41 2.35 1.29
C ALA A 230 -13.72 3.52 2.02
N GLY A 231 -13.63 4.69 1.38
CA GLY A 231 -13.08 5.91 1.98
C GLY A 231 -13.94 6.47 3.11
N ALA A 232 -15.25 6.63 2.87
CA ALA A 232 -16.20 7.16 3.84
C ALA A 232 -16.48 6.21 4.99
N GLY A 233 -16.47 4.89 4.76
CA GLY A 233 -16.67 3.87 5.79
C GLY A 233 -15.54 3.91 6.82
N SER A 234 -14.29 3.98 6.37
CA SER A 234 -13.14 4.16 7.25
C SER A 234 -13.19 5.52 7.97
N PHE A 235 -13.50 6.62 7.28
CA PHE A 235 -13.66 7.93 7.93
C PHE A 235 -14.80 7.98 8.96
N ALA A 236 -15.94 7.36 8.69
CA ALA A 236 -17.07 7.27 9.60
C ALA A 236 -16.77 6.37 10.81
N LEU A 237 -16.03 5.28 10.61
CA LEU A 237 -15.53 4.45 11.70
C LEU A 237 -14.55 5.24 12.60
N ALA A 238 -13.70 6.07 12.00
CA ALA A 238 -12.79 6.98 12.69
C ALA A 238 -13.54 7.97 13.58
N LEU A 239 -14.48 8.67 12.97
CA LEU A 239 -15.26 9.71 13.62
C LEU A 239 -16.16 9.09 14.67
N GLY A 240 -16.74 7.91 14.40
CA GLY A 240 -17.50 7.11 15.36
C GLY A 240 -16.66 6.71 16.58
N ALA A 241 -15.44 6.21 16.38
CA ALA A 241 -14.54 5.85 17.49
C ALA A 241 -14.11 7.08 18.31
N GLN A 242 -13.87 8.21 17.64
CA GLN A 242 -13.46 9.47 18.27
C GLN A 242 -14.61 10.13 19.04
N THR A 243 -15.83 10.14 18.46
CA THR A 243 -17.05 10.66 19.10
C THR A 243 -17.57 9.76 20.22
N ALA A 244 -17.33 8.45 20.16
CA ALA A 244 -17.64 7.51 21.24
C ALA A 244 -16.68 7.63 22.44
N GLY A 245 -15.67 8.49 22.38
CA GLY A 245 -14.72 8.67 23.49
C GLY A 245 -13.90 7.41 23.77
N LEU A 246 -13.70 6.52 22.78
CA LEU A 246 -12.88 5.32 22.90
C LEU A 246 -11.37 5.62 22.78
N GLY A 247 -11.00 6.85 22.42
CA GLY A 247 -9.62 7.31 22.28
C GLY A 247 -8.71 7.09 23.50
N PRO A 248 -9.17 7.28 24.76
CA PRO A 248 -8.36 6.97 25.95
C PRO A 248 -8.22 5.46 26.23
N ALA A 249 -9.12 4.63 25.70
CA ALA A 249 -9.10 3.17 25.87
C ALA A 249 -8.28 2.45 24.78
N LEU A 250 -7.99 3.14 23.67
CA LEU A 250 -7.11 2.71 22.58
C LEU A 250 -5.90 3.66 22.53
N HIS A 251 -4.95 3.48 23.45
CA HIS A 251 -3.67 4.17 23.36
C HIS A 251 -2.85 3.54 22.23
N GLU A 252 -3.06 4.04 21.01
CA GLU A 252 -2.29 3.65 19.84
C GLU A 252 -0.87 4.24 19.92
N PRO A 253 0.15 3.54 19.42
CA PRO A 253 1.51 4.07 19.40
C PRO A 253 1.61 5.26 18.43
N SER A 254 2.61 6.13 18.62
CA SER A 254 2.77 7.37 17.85
C SER A 254 2.97 7.17 16.34
N ASN A 255 3.34 5.96 15.94
CA ASN A 255 3.53 5.55 14.55
C ASN A 255 2.34 4.75 13.99
N ALA A 256 1.22 4.68 14.70
CA ALA A 256 -0.04 4.17 14.16
C ALA A 256 -0.59 5.14 13.12
N LEU A 257 -1.08 4.58 12.01
CA LEU A 257 -1.82 5.37 11.03
C LEU A 257 -3.14 5.85 11.63
N SER A 258 -3.47 7.10 11.37
CA SER A 258 -4.82 7.58 11.60
C SER A 258 -5.79 6.83 10.69
N VAL A 259 -7.05 6.77 11.11
CA VAL A 259 -8.06 6.06 10.34
C VAL A 259 -8.27 6.63 8.92
N PRO A 260 -8.21 7.96 8.69
CA PRO A 260 -8.16 8.50 7.33
C PRO A 260 -7.00 7.93 6.51
N THR A 261 -5.81 7.82 7.08
CA THR A 261 -4.65 7.25 6.38
C THR A 261 -4.83 5.76 6.10
N TRP A 262 -5.42 5.00 7.03
CA TRP A 262 -5.83 3.61 6.78
C TRP A 262 -6.85 3.50 5.64
N ALA A 263 -7.81 4.42 5.57
CA ALA A 263 -8.82 4.46 4.51
C ALA A 263 -8.17 4.54 3.13
N VAL A 264 -7.17 5.41 2.99
CA VAL A 264 -6.44 5.63 1.76
C VAL A 264 -5.69 4.37 1.30
N HIS A 265 -5.05 3.62 2.22
CA HIS A 265 -4.37 2.36 1.87
C HIS A 265 -5.35 1.27 1.42
N VAL A 266 -6.43 1.08 2.19
CA VAL A 266 -7.44 0.06 1.86
C VAL A 266 -8.14 0.39 0.55
N SER A 267 -8.46 1.68 0.32
CA SER A 267 -9.05 2.14 -0.94
C SER A 267 -8.10 1.90 -2.09
N SER A 268 -6.83 2.27 -1.96
CA SER A 268 -5.83 2.13 -3.02
C SER A 268 -5.63 0.67 -3.46
N VAL A 269 -5.55 -0.27 -2.51
CA VAL A 269 -5.46 -1.72 -2.82
C VAL A 269 -6.74 -2.21 -3.52
N THR A 270 -7.89 -1.74 -3.08
CA THR A 270 -9.20 -2.12 -3.64
C THR A 270 -9.36 -1.58 -5.08
N GLU A 271 -9.07 -0.31 -5.29
CA GLU A 271 -9.10 0.36 -6.59
C GLU A 271 -8.17 -0.34 -7.58
N TRP A 272 -6.96 -0.70 -7.14
CA TRP A 272 -6.01 -1.40 -7.97
C TRP A 272 -6.50 -2.79 -8.39
N ALA A 273 -7.06 -3.56 -7.44
CA ALA A 273 -7.64 -4.88 -7.74
C ALA A 273 -8.83 -4.77 -8.71
N ILE A 274 -9.66 -3.74 -8.58
CA ILE A 274 -10.75 -3.47 -9.52
C ILE A 274 -10.20 -3.08 -10.89
N ALA A 275 -9.19 -2.20 -10.94
CA ALA A 275 -8.54 -1.81 -12.19
C ALA A 275 -8.00 -3.02 -12.95
N MET A 276 -7.31 -3.94 -12.26
CA MET A 276 -6.81 -5.18 -12.86
C MET A 276 -7.93 -5.98 -13.55
N ARG A 277 -9.09 -6.14 -12.88
CA ARG A 277 -10.25 -6.82 -13.46
C ARG A 277 -10.83 -6.08 -14.67
N LEU A 278 -10.96 -4.75 -14.58
CA LEU A 278 -11.50 -3.93 -15.67
C LEU A 278 -10.60 -4.01 -16.90
N ILE A 279 -9.29 -3.92 -16.71
CA ILE A 279 -8.29 -4.03 -17.78
C ILE A 279 -8.35 -5.39 -18.46
N TYR A 280 -8.50 -6.46 -17.67
CA TYR A 280 -8.62 -7.81 -18.21
C TYR A 280 -9.83 -7.93 -19.15
N ALA A 281 -10.97 -7.33 -18.78
CA ALA A 281 -12.18 -7.29 -19.60
C ALA A 281 -12.02 -6.35 -20.82
N HIS A 282 -11.28 -5.26 -20.69
CA HIS A 282 -11.02 -4.30 -21.78
C HIS A 282 -10.30 -4.93 -22.96
N ALA A 283 -9.58 -6.04 -22.76
CA ALA A 283 -8.95 -6.80 -23.83
C ALA A 283 -9.94 -7.29 -24.90
N ASP A 284 -11.19 -7.52 -24.52
CA ASP A 284 -12.24 -7.95 -25.46
C ASP A 284 -12.84 -6.77 -26.20
N VAL A 285 -13.14 -5.66 -25.51
CA VAL A 285 -13.72 -4.44 -26.08
C VAL A 285 -12.75 -3.67 -26.97
N SER A 286 -11.48 -3.56 -26.58
CA SER A 286 -10.46 -2.87 -27.37
C SER A 286 -9.98 -3.67 -28.58
N GLY A 287 -10.27 -4.97 -28.67
CA GLY A 287 -9.65 -5.86 -29.66
C GLY A 287 -8.14 -6.09 -29.46
N ASN A 288 -7.52 -5.47 -28.45
CA ASN A 288 -6.12 -5.69 -28.10
C ASN A 288 -6.03 -6.71 -26.95
N LYS A 289 -5.71 -7.97 -27.29
CA LYS A 289 -5.64 -9.07 -26.31
C LYS A 289 -4.50 -8.92 -25.30
N ASN A 290 -3.48 -8.09 -25.58
CA ASN A 290 -2.34 -7.90 -24.69
C ASN A 290 -2.73 -7.21 -23.37
N TRP A 291 -3.89 -6.56 -23.29
CA TRP A 291 -4.43 -6.05 -22.02
C TRP A 291 -4.59 -7.13 -20.94
N ARG A 292 -4.79 -8.40 -21.31
CA ARG A 292 -4.77 -9.51 -20.33
C ARG A 292 -3.38 -9.69 -19.73
N ASN A 293 -2.34 -9.59 -20.55
CA ASN A 293 -0.94 -9.65 -20.09
C ASN A 293 -0.62 -8.46 -19.21
N VAL A 294 -1.08 -7.25 -19.56
CA VAL A 294 -0.92 -6.05 -18.72
C VAL A 294 -1.59 -6.26 -17.36
N SER A 295 -2.85 -6.72 -17.33
CA SER A 295 -3.57 -7.02 -16.08
C SER A 295 -2.80 -8.01 -15.20
N LEU A 296 -2.28 -9.10 -15.78
CA LEU A 296 -1.46 -10.07 -15.04
C LEU A 296 -0.13 -9.46 -14.55
N ALA A 297 0.51 -8.65 -15.38
CA ALA A 297 1.76 -7.96 -15.07
C ALA A 297 1.62 -6.93 -13.93
N MET A 298 0.39 -6.50 -13.62
CA MET A 298 0.11 -5.62 -12.48
C MET A 298 0.11 -6.34 -11.11
N THR A 299 0.13 -7.67 -11.09
CA THR A 299 0.08 -8.48 -9.85
C THR A 299 1.17 -8.13 -8.83
N PRO A 300 2.44 -7.90 -9.21
CA PRO A 300 3.47 -7.48 -8.27
C PRO A 300 3.13 -6.17 -7.54
N PHE A 301 2.45 -5.21 -8.19
CA PHE A 301 2.02 -3.98 -7.52
C PHE A 301 0.94 -4.23 -6.47
N LEU A 302 0.02 -5.16 -6.71
CA LEU A 302 -0.97 -5.54 -5.71
C LEU A 302 -0.29 -6.15 -4.48
N ALA A 303 0.67 -7.05 -4.69
CA ALA A 303 1.48 -7.61 -3.61
C ALA A 303 2.31 -6.54 -2.88
N SER A 304 2.83 -5.54 -3.61
CA SER A 304 3.53 -4.38 -3.05
C SER A 304 2.63 -3.60 -2.09
N GLY A 305 1.41 -3.26 -2.50
CA GLY A 305 0.43 -2.59 -1.63
C GLY A 305 0.06 -3.40 -0.39
N LEU A 306 -0.04 -4.73 -0.50
CA LEU A 306 -0.27 -5.60 0.65
C LEU A 306 0.92 -5.62 1.62
N CYS A 307 2.16 -5.52 1.12
CA CYS A 307 3.34 -5.37 1.99
C CYS A 307 3.28 -4.06 2.79
N ALA A 308 2.91 -2.95 2.15
CA ALA A 308 2.72 -1.65 2.82
C ALA A 308 1.66 -1.73 3.92
N CYS A 309 0.46 -2.25 3.59
CA CYS A 309 -0.61 -2.44 4.56
C CYS A 309 -0.18 -3.34 5.73
N THR A 310 0.60 -4.39 5.46
CA THR A 310 1.11 -5.28 6.52
C THR A 310 2.12 -4.56 7.40
N PHE A 311 3.03 -3.76 6.84
CA PHE A 311 3.99 -2.96 7.61
C PHE A 311 3.27 -2.00 8.57
N HIS A 312 2.23 -1.31 8.08
CA HIS A 312 1.41 -0.42 8.89
C HIS A 312 0.53 -1.15 9.93
N LEU A 313 0.06 -2.36 9.61
CA LEU A 313 -0.68 -3.20 10.56
C LEU A 313 0.14 -3.52 11.81
N PHE A 314 1.47 -3.63 11.66
CA PHE A 314 2.41 -3.85 12.76
C PHE A 314 3.08 -2.55 13.22
N TYR A 315 2.40 -1.41 13.06
CA TYR A 315 2.87 -0.10 13.52
C TYR A 315 4.31 0.17 13.05
N ASN A 316 4.61 -0.06 11.78
CA ASN A 316 5.91 0.23 11.18
C ASN A 316 7.10 -0.40 11.96
N SER A 317 6.85 -1.53 12.63
CA SER A 317 7.82 -2.12 13.56
C SER A 317 9.12 -2.50 12.85
N PRO A 318 10.29 -2.21 13.46
CA PRO A 318 11.57 -2.67 12.94
C PRO A 318 11.62 -4.17 12.67
N SER A 319 10.90 -5.00 13.43
CA SER A 319 10.87 -6.46 13.27
C SER A 319 10.36 -6.93 11.90
N VAL A 320 9.52 -6.12 11.23
CA VAL A 320 8.96 -6.40 9.91
C VAL A 320 9.45 -5.41 8.84
N SER A 321 10.50 -4.64 9.13
CA SER A 321 11.07 -3.63 8.21
C SER A 321 11.55 -4.19 6.86
N ALA A 322 11.77 -5.51 6.74
CA ALA A 322 12.05 -6.18 5.47
C ALA A 322 10.87 -6.10 4.46
N LEU A 323 9.66 -5.78 4.90
CA LEU A 323 8.51 -5.55 4.01
C LEU A 323 8.71 -4.32 3.12
N VAL A 324 9.44 -3.30 3.56
CA VAL A 324 9.69 -2.08 2.78
C VAL A 324 10.57 -2.33 1.56
N PRO A 325 11.75 -2.98 1.66
CA PRO A 325 12.52 -3.33 0.47
C PRO A 325 11.83 -4.40 -0.39
N LEU A 326 11.01 -5.28 0.19
CA LEU A 326 10.18 -6.21 -0.58
C LEU A 326 9.11 -5.46 -1.40
N GLN A 327 8.42 -4.48 -0.80
CA GLN A 327 7.50 -3.58 -1.49
C GLN A 327 8.20 -2.85 -2.64
N ALA A 328 9.40 -2.31 -2.40
CA ALA A 328 10.18 -1.64 -3.44
C ALA A 328 10.57 -2.59 -4.60
N LEU A 329 11.00 -3.81 -4.27
CA LEU A 329 11.32 -4.84 -5.26
C LEU A 329 10.09 -5.22 -6.09
N LEU A 330 8.95 -5.48 -5.44
CA LEU A 330 7.70 -5.83 -6.12
C LEU A 330 7.20 -4.70 -7.03
N THR A 331 7.40 -3.45 -6.61
CA THR A 331 7.10 -2.26 -7.44
C THR A 331 7.99 -2.22 -8.67
N LEU A 332 9.30 -2.41 -8.52
CA LEU A 332 10.24 -2.50 -9.63
C LEU A 332 9.85 -3.63 -10.61
N LEU A 333 9.56 -4.83 -10.08
CA LEU A 333 9.14 -5.97 -10.89
C LEU A 333 7.83 -5.70 -11.64
N GLY A 334 6.85 -5.06 -10.99
CA GLY A 334 5.60 -4.63 -11.62
C GLY A 334 5.85 -3.63 -12.75
N ASN A 335 6.71 -2.63 -12.53
CA ASN A 335 7.06 -1.64 -13.55
C ASN A 335 7.70 -2.31 -14.77
N CYS A 336 8.66 -3.23 -14.54
CA CYS A 336 9.29 -3.99 -15.61
C CYS A 336 8.28 -4.87 -16.36
N ALA A 337 7.46 -5.62 -15.63
CA ALA A 337 6.47 -6.53 -16.21
C ALA A 337 5.44 -5.76 -17.05
N CYS A 338 4.92 -4.64 -16.55
CA CYS A 338 3.97 -3.81 -17.28
C CYS A 338 4.61 -3.14 -18.49
N GLY A 339 5.87 -2.69 -18.38
CA GLY A 339 6.63 -2.16 -19.51
C GLY A 339 6.78 -3.16 -20.64
N VAL A 340 7.08 -4.43 -20.32
CA VAL A 340 7.17 -5.52 -21.30
C VAL A 340 5.79 -5.86 -21.86
N ALA A 341 4.76 -5.98 -21.02
CA ALA A 341 3.41 -6.35 -21.44
C ALA A 341 2.71 -5.29 -22.29
N ALA A 342 3.02 -4.01 -22.08
CA ALA A 342 2.51 -2.92 -22.91
C ALA A 342 3.25 -2.79 -24.25
N TRP A 343 4.50 -3.26 -24.32
CA TRP A 343 5.29 -3.29 -25.56
C TRP A 343 4.87 -4.43 -26.50
N SER A 344 4.62 -5.61 -25.94
CA SER A 344 4.17 -6.81 -26.67
C SER A 344 2.82 -6.60 -27.33
#